data_AF-A0A2V6FFN7-F1
#
_entry.id   AF-A0A2V6FFN7-F1
#
_cell.length_a   1.000
_cell.length_b   1.000
_cell.length_c   1.000
_cell.angle_alpha   90.00
_cell.angle_beta   90.00
_cell.angle_gamma   90.00
#
_symmetry.space_group_name_H-M   'P 1'
#
loop_
_entity.id
_entity.type
_entity.pdbx_description
1 polymer ?
#
loop_
_entity_poly.entity_id
_entity_poly.type
_entity_poly.pdbx_seq_one_letter_code
_entity_poly.pdbx_strand_id
1 'polypeptide(L)'
;MTQGVELASRKKLPAWAAYGGPMIHRFTGKETAEVLLDSPYILALLDANGKPMWHGLGRVDYPSDEGNAGQTTSIKHALVDFAGDGMFQIASAGYGEGVRAIDPRDGKVLWSLAAPAPTCPRVAAVDIDGRKGDELLYVAGSKLIAIAGNRSAGRILWEWQGPANLSLPAIADLNGDGLAQIIVQAADGTVHCVGSKQ
;
A
#
# COMPACT_ATOMS: atom_id res chain seq x y z
N MET A 1 28.91 -4.38 -21.60
CA MET A 1 28.48 -5.30 -20.52
C MET A 1 28.14 -4.42 -19.32
N THR A 2 26.88 -4.39 -18.89
CA THR A 2 26.46 -3.62 -17.70
C THR A 2 26.75 -4.45 -16.46
N GLN A 3 27.49 -3.89 -15.50
CA GLN A 3 27.81 -4.53 -14.22
C GLN A 3 27.26 -3.68 -13.08
N GLY A 4 26.66 -4.32 -12.09
CA GLY A 4 26.25 -3.65 -10.86
C GLY A 4 27.45 -3.40 -9.97
N VAL A 5 27.54 -2.20 -9.40
CA VAL A 5 28.54 -1.83 -8.40
C VAL A 5 27.83 -1.23 -7.18
N GLU A 6 28.35 -1.49 -5.99
CA GLU A 6 27.85 -0.88 -4.75
C GLU A 6 28.28 0.61 -4.74
N LEU A 7 27.30 1.52 -4.80
CA LEU A 7 27.57 2.96 -4.81
C LEU A 7 27.69 3.58 -3.41
N ALA A 8 27.26 2.86 -2.38
CA ALA A 8 27.26 3.33 -0.99
C ALA A 8 27.46 2.16 -0.04
N SER A 9 28.14 2.39 1.09
CA SER A 9 28.47 1.34 2.06
C SER A 9 27.23 0.69 2.68
N ARG A 10 27.31 -0.64 2.89
CA ARG A 10 26.35 -1.44 3.66
C ARG A 10 25.88 -0.75 4.94
N LYS A 11 24.57 -0.47 5.01
CA LYS A 11 23.88 -0.01 6.21
C LYS A 11 23.28 -1.20 6.95
N LYS A 12 23.34 -1.18 8.29
CA LYS A 12 22.67 -2.17 9.14
C LYS A 12 21.41 -1.55 9.75
N LEU A 13 20.30 -2.27 9.64
CA LEU A 13 19.02 -1.93 10.26
C LEU A 13 18.80 -2.82 11.50
N PRO A 14 17.93 -2.40 12.43
CA PRO A 14 17.64 -3.18 13.65
C PRO A 14 16.90 -4.51 13.36
N ALA A 15 16.35 -4.68 12.16
CA ALA A 15 15.71 -5.92 11.71
C ALA A 15 16.04 -6.19 10.23
N TRP A 16 15.64 -7.37 9.73
CA TRP A 16 15.82 -7.72 8.32
C TRP A 16 15.03 -6.76 7.40
N ALA A 17 15.63 -6.38 6.28
CA ALA A 17 14.96 -5.61 5.21
C ALA A 17 14.73 -6.46 3.95
N ALA A 18 14.73 -7.79 4.10
CA ALA A 18 14.56 -8.73 3.00
C ALA A 18 13.08 -8.99 2.68
N TYR A 19 12.82 -9.52 1.48
CA TYR A 19 11.48 -9.95 0.99
C TYR A 19 10.45 -8.81 0.86
N GLY A 20 10.95 -7.57 0.88
CA GLY A 20 10.20 -6.34 0.70
C GLY A 20 10.28 -5.76 -0.71
N GLY A 21 9.47 -4.73 -0.96
CA GLY A 21 9.59 -3.87 -2.14
C GLY A 21 9.86 -2.44 -1.68
N PRO A 22 11.09 -1.91 -1.80
CA PRO A 22 11.36 -0.54 -1.41
C PRO A 22 10.60 0.43 -2.31
N MET A 23 10.02 1.46 -1.72
CA MET A 23 9.34 2.55 -2.41
C MET A 23 10.18 3.82 -2.26
N ILE A 24 10.25 4.61 -3.32
CA ILE A 24 11.07 5.83 -3.36
C ILE A 24 10.15 7.01 -3.68
N HIS A 25 10.13 8.00 -2.79
CA HIS A 25 9.38 9.24 -2.99
C HIS A 25 10.01 10.37 -2.18
N ARG A 26 9.68 11.62 -2.53
CA ARG A 26 9.90 12.78 -1.65
C ARG A 26 8.75 12.84 -0.65
N PHE A 27 8.87 12.18 0.49
CA PHE A 27 7.82 12.14 1.51
C PHE A 27 7.85 13.37 2.42
N THR A 28 9.01 14.03 2.54
CA THR A 28 9.18 15.19 3.44
C THR A 28 9.20 16.54 2.71
N GLY A 29 9.08 16.53 1.37
CA GLY A 29 9.19 17.74 0.55
C GLY A 29 10.63 18.25 0.36
N LYS A 30 11.64 17.51 0.83
CA LYS A 30 13.06 17.82 0.57
C LYS A 30 13.41 17.58 -0.89
N GLU A 31 14.53 18.16 -1.32
CA GLU A 31 15.04 18.04 -2.69
C GLU A 31 15.37 16.58 -3.06
N THR A 32 15.95 15.85 -2.11
CA THR A 32 16.30 14.44 -2.25
C THR A 32 15.12 13.53 -1.88
N ALA A 33 14.98 12.43 -2.61
CA ALA A 33 14.01 11.40 -2.29
C ALA A 33 14.44 10.59 -1.06
N GLU A 34 13.45 10.11 -0.31
CA GLU A 34 13.63 9.14 0.76
C GLU A 34 13.24 7.75 0.29
N VAL A 35 13.73 6.73 1.01
CA VAL A 35 13.47 5.32 0.72
C VAL A 35 12.61 4.75 1.82
N LEU A 36 11.38 4.37 1.48
CA LEU A 36 10.50 3.62 2.36
C LEU A 36 10.73 2.12 2.13
N LEU A 37 11.22 1.43 3.15
CA LEU A 37 11.37 -0.01 3.15
C LEU A 37 10.07 -0.63 3.63
N ASP A 38 9.39 -1.35 2.73
CA ASP A 38 8.25 -2.19 3.04
C ASP A 38 8.68 -3.65 3.02
N SER A 39 8.98 -4.22 4.19
CA SER A 39 9.35 -5.61 4.36
C SER A 39 8.46 -6.33 5.38
N PRO A 40 8.34 -7.68 5.29
CA PRO A 40 7.64 -8.47 6.31
C PRO A 40 8.26 -8.42 7.70
N TYR A 41 9.37 -7.71 7.88
CA TYR A 41 10.09 -7.60 9.14
C TYR A 41 10.20 -6.15 9.59
N ILE A 42 10.30 -5.18 8.67
CA ILE A 42 10.50 -3.78 9.02
C ILE A 42 9.75 -2.88 8.04
N LEU A 43 9.07 -1.88 8.60
CA LEU A 43 8.61 -0.71 7.89
C LEU A 43 9.51 0.44 8.35
N ALA A 44 10.24 1.07 7.44
CA ALA A 44 11.20 2.11 7.80
C ALA A 44 11.33 3.16 6.72
N LEU A 45 11.53 4.40 7.12
CA LEU A 45 11.90 5.48 6.21
C LEU A 45 13.37 5.80 6.39
N LEU A 46 14.12 5.80 5.29
CA LEU A 46 15.52 6.18 5.23
C LEU A 46 15.69 7.46 4.44
N ASP A 47 16.67 8.28 4.82
CA ASP A 47 17.11 9.38 3.98
C ASP A 47 17.87 8.88 2.73
N ALA A 48 18.25 9.80 1.85
CA ALA A 48 18.99 9.48 0.62
C ALA A 48 20.36 8.82 0.85
N ASN A 49 20.92 8.89 2.06
CA ASN A 49 22.17 8.24 2.44
C ASN A 49 21.95 6.87 3.10
N GLY A 50 20.70 6.41 3.17
CA GLY A 50 20.31 5.17 3.82
C GLY A 50 20.34 5.25 5.35
N LYS A 51 20.39 6.44 5.95
CA LYS A 51 20.26 6.60 7.40
C LYS A 51 18.77 6.53 7.77
N PRO A 52 18.37 5.70 8.76
CA PRO A 52 17.00 5.69 9.24
C PRO A 52 16.58 7.06 9.75
N MET A 53 15.49 7.57 9.20
CA MET A 53 14.74 8.70 9.74
C MET A 53 13.78 8.21 10.82
N TRP A 54 13.12 7.09 10.57
CA TRP A 54 12.37 6.30 11.55
C TRP A 54 12.28 4.85 11.09
N HIS A 55 11.98 3.95 12.02
CA HIS A 55 11.64 2.56 11.72
C HIS A 55 10.64 2.00 12.73
N GLY A 56 9.84 1.05 12.29
CA GLY A 56 8.98 0.23 13.13
C GLY A 56 9.75 -0.83 13.91
N LEU A 57 8.97 -1.60 14.68
CA LEU A 57 9.44 -2.45 15.78
C LEU A 57 10.06 -3.79 15.43
N GLY A 58 10.15 -4.16 14.15
CA GLY A 58 10.31 -5.59 13.85
C GLY A 58 8.98 -6.35 13.96
N ARG A 59 9.00 -7.67 13.69
CA ARG A 59 7.92 -8.60 14.06
C ARG A 59 8.03 -8.97 15.55
N VAL A 60 6.95 -9.53 16.13
CA VAL A 60 6.92 -10.05 17.52
C VAL A 60 8.02 -11.08 17.79
N ASP A 61 8.42 -11.87 16.77
CA ASP A 61 9.54 -12.84 16.88
C ASP A 61 10.93 -12.17 16.87
N TYR A 62 10.98 -10.85 16.69
CA TYR A 62 12.19 -10.02 16.69
C TYR A 62 11.91 -8.67 17.41
N PRO A 63 11.59 -8.71 18.72
CA PRO A 63 11.05 -7.57 19.43
C PRO A 63 12.09 -6.45 19.62
N SER A 64 11.65 -5.20 19.50
CA SER A 64 12.26 -4.04 20.17
C SER A 64 11.23 -3.33 21.06
N ASP A 65 11.68 -2.45 21.96
CA ASP A 65 10.87 -2.03 23.12
C ASP A 65 9.92 -0.81 22.91
N GLU A 66 9.77 -0.23 21.71
CA GLU A 66 8.82 0.90 21.41
C GLU A 66 8.31 0.99 19.94
N GLY A 67 6.99 1.18 19.64
CA GLY A 67 6.47 1.54 18.29
C GLY A 67 5.34 0.70 17.64
N ASN A 68 5.20 0.73 16.30
CA ASN A 68 4.08 0.18 15.51
C ASN A 68 4.14 -1.34 15.24
N ALA A 69 4.28 -2.15 16.29
CA ALA A 69 4.26 -3.61 16.18
C ALA A 69 2.98 -4.11 15.47
N GLY A 70 3.15 -5.06 14.55
CA GLY A 70 2.04 -5.65 13.80
C GLY A 70 1.77 -5.01 12.44
N GLN A 71 2.42 -3.91 12.07
CA GLN A 71 2.31 -3.34 10.71
C GLN A 71 3.16 -4.06 9.65
N THR A 72 4.07 -4.96 10.07
CA THR A 72 5.09 -5.61 9.23
C THR A 72 4.81 -7.12 9.08
N THR A 73 3.77 -7.49 8.35
CA THR A 73 3.56 -8.91 7.96
C THR A 73 3.74 -9.06 6.45
N SER A 74 3.37 -10.19 5.85
CA SER A 74 3.50 -10.49 4.40
C SER A 74 2.70 -9.56 3.46
N ILE A 75 2.41 -8.35 3.93
CA ILE A 75 1.63 -7.31 3.32
C ILE A 75 2.48 -6.63 2.25
N LYS A 76 1.83 -6.29 1.14
CA LYS A 76 2.39 -5.41 0.12
C LYS A 76 1.63 -4.10 0.18
N HIS A 77 2.28 -3.08 0.73
CA HIS A 77 1.75 -1.74 0.85
C HIS A 77 1.69 -1.06 -0.52
N ALA A 78 0.88 0.00 -0.63
CA ALA A 78 0.89 0.91 -1.77
C ALA A 78 1.17 2.34 -1.29
N LEU A 79 1.85 3.14 -2.13
CA LEU A 79 1.79 4.59 -2.01
C LEU A 79 0.50 5.08 -2.65
N VAL A 80 -0.25 5.91 -1.93
CA VAL A 80 -1.52 6.46 -2.39
C VAL A 80 -1.55 7.98 -2.18
N ASP A 81 -1.87 8.74 -3.22
CA ASP A 81 -2.12 10.18 -3.13
C ASP A 81 -3.62 10.45 -3.07
N PHE A 82 -4.23 10.14 -1.92
CA PHE A 82 -5.69 10.23 -1.75
C PHE A 82 -6.29 11.61 -2.08
N ALA A 83 -5.53 12.69 -1.89
CA ALA A 83 -6.00 14.05 -2.12
C ALA A 83 -5.55 14.63 -3.49
N GLY A 84 -4.70 13.91 -4.22
CA GLY A 84 -4.08 14.35 -5.46
C GLY A 84 -3.14 15.54 -5.28
N ASP A 85 -2.64 15.79 -4.08
CA ASP A 85 -1.80 16.95 -3.74
C ASP A 85 -0.30 16.66 -3.80
N GLY A 86 0.07 15.45 -4.23
CA GLY A 86 1.44 14.95 -4.27
C GLY A 86 1.97 14.51 -2.90
N MET A 87 1.15 14.58 -1.84
CA MET A 87 1.53 14.14 -0.50
C MET A 87 1.01 12.72 -0.31
N PHE A 88 1.88 11.73 -0.57
CA PHE A 88 1.52 10.32 -0.49
C PHE A 88 1.32 9.83 0.95
N GLN A 89 0.42 8.87 1.10
CA GLN A 89 0.25 8.02 2.28
C GLN A 89 0.69 6.59 1.95
N ILE A 90 0.93 5.79 2.98
CA ILE A 90 1.07 4.34 2.87
C ILE A 90 -0.31 3.73 3.10
N ALA A 91 -0.81 2.95 2.16
CA ALA A 91 -1.99 2.13 2.37
C ALA A 91 -1.61 0.69 2.71
N SER A 92 -2.34 0.11 3.67
CA SER A 92 -2.10 -1.24 4.17
C SER A 92 -3.39 -2.01 4.38
N ALA A 93 -3.35 -3.32 4.12
CA ALA A 93 -4.39 -4.30 4.40
C ALA A 93 -3.75 -5.61 4.85
N GLY A 94 -4.54 -6.63 5.20
CA GLY A 94 -4.03 -7.96 5.55
C GLY A 94 -4.00 -8.25 7.05
N TYR A 95 -4.56 -7.36 7.87
CA TYR A 95 -4.56 -7.50 9.32
C TYR A 95 -5.83 -8.17 9.88
N GLY A 96 -6.77 -8.57 9.02
CA GLY A 96 -8.05 -9.13 9.45
C GLY A 96 -9.02 -8.08 10.01
N GLU A 97 -8.55 -7.02 10.67
CA GLU A 97 -9.40 -5.91 11.10
C GLU A 97 -9.68 -4.87 10.00
N GLY A 98 -9.02 -4.95 8.85
CA GLY A 98 -9.34 -4.16 7.67
C GLY A 98 -8.17 -3.43 7.04
N VAL A 99 -8.39 -2.18 6.63
CA VAL A 99 -7.40 -1.35 5.94
C VAL A 99 -7.00 -0.13 6.76
N ARG A 100 -5.80 0.37 6.50
CA ARG A 100 -5.21 1.51 7.21
C ARG A 100 -4.54 2.46 6.21
N ALA A 101 -4.65 3.75 6.47
CA ALA A 101 -3.75 4.74 5.91
C ALA A 101 -2.73 5.14 6.97
N ILE A 102 -1.47 5.24 6.57
CA ILE A 102 -0.33 5.47 7.43
C ILE A 102 0.47 6.66 6.89
N ASP A 103 0.93 7.52 7.78
CA ASP A 103 1.84 8.61 7.42
C ASP A 103 3.25 8.06 7.17
N PRO A 104 3.81 8.20 5.94
CA PRO A 104 5.16 7.72 5.66
C PRO A 104 6.24 8.44 6.45
N ARG A 105 5.95 9.60 7.06
CA ARG A 105 6.95 10.45 7.73
C ARG A 105 7.23 10.03 9.17
N ASP A 106 6.31 9.32 9.81
CA ASP A 106 6.48 8.81 11.18
C ASP A 106 5.89 7.40 11.39
N GLY A 107 5.32 6.80 10.36
CA GLY A 107 4.72 5.47 10.39
C GLY A 107 3.38 5.39 11.12
N LYS A 108 2.83 6.49 11.63
CA LYS A 108 1.59 6.45 12.42
C LYS A 108 0.37 6.24 11.55
N VAL A 109 -0.58 5.46 12.08
CA VAL A 109 -1.90 5.30 11.45
C VAL A 109 -2.62 6.64 11.48
N LEU A 110 -3.03 7.12 10.31
CA LEU A 110 -3.86 8.31 10.14
C LEU A 110 -5.33 7.97 10.39
N TRP A 111 -5.79 6.86 9.82
CA TRP A 111 -7.11 6.30 10.03
C TRP A 111 -7.15 4.82 9.63
N SER A 112 -8.19 4.13 10.05
CA SER A 112 -8.49 2.75 9.66
C SER A 112 -9.97 2.59 9.29
N LEU A 113 -10.26 1.61 8.44
CA LEU A 113 -11.61 1.18 8.11
C LEU A 113 -11.71 -0.33 8.30
N ALA A 114 -12.79 -0.76 8.95
CA ALA A 114 -13.08 -2.18 9.12
C ALA A 114 -13.40 -2.84 7.77
N ALA A 115 -12.87 -4.03 7.54
CA ALA A 115 -13.23 -4.82 6.37
C ALA A 115 -14.39 -5.79 6.70
N PRO A 116 -15.27 -6.07 5.73
CA PRO A 116 -16.40 -6.98 5.94
C PRO A 116 -15.98 -8.46 6.03
N ALA A 117 -14.74 -8.78 5.69
CA ALA A 117 -14.14 -10.10 5.75
C ALA A 117 -12.61 -9.97 5.83
N PRO A 118 -11.86 -11.06 6.13
CA PRO A 118 -10.41 -11.04 6.04
C PRO A 118 -9.94 -10.56 4.67
N THR A 119 -9.06 -9.55 4.70
CA THR A 119 -8.51 -8.91 3.51
C THR A 119 -7.33 -9.70 2.94
N CYS A 120 -7.13 -9.68 1.63
CA CYS A 120 -5.85 -10.08 1.04
C CYS A 120 -4.70 -9.17 1.56
N PRO A 121 -3.47 -9.71 1.75
CA PRO A 121 -2.33 -8.92 2.24
C PRO A 121 -1.69 -8.08 1.11
N ARG A 122 -2.50 -7.43 0.29
CA ARG A 122 -2.05 -6.49 -0.73
C ARG A 122 -3.18 -5.54 -1.10
N VAL A 123 -2.81 -4.30 -1.36
CA VAL A 123 -3.69 -3.25 -1.87
C VAL A 123 -3.11 -2.66 -3.15
N ALA A 124 -3.94 -1.96 -3.91
CA ALA A 124 -3.53 -1.17 -5.07
C ALA A 124 -4.05 0.26 -4.93
N ALA A 125 -3.25 1.24 -5.35
CA ALA A 125 -3.60 2.65 -5.33
C ALA A 125 -3.50 3.22 -6.73
N VAL A 126 -4.57 3.87 -7.20
CA VAL A 126 -4.67 4.45 -8.55
C VAL A 126 -5.93 5.30 -8.66
N ASP A 127 -5.84 6.43 -9.34
CA ASP A 127 -7.00 7.19 -9.83
C ASP A 127 -7.81 6.32 -10.82
N ILE A 128 -8.99 5.86 -10.38
CA ILE A 128 -9.86 4.99 -11.19
C ILE A 128 -11.00 5.75 -11.87
N ASP A 129 -11.27 6.99 -11.46
CA ASP A 129 -12.42 7.77 -11.93
C ASP A 129 -12.02 9.05 -12.69
N GLY A 130 -10.72 9.26 -12.90
CA GLY A 130 -10.14 10.39 -13.61
C GLY A 130 -10.20 11.70 -12.81
N ARG A 131 -10.52 11.64 -11.51
CA ARG A 131 -10.58 12.81 -10.64
C ARG A 131 -9.27 12.96 -9.89
N LYS A 132 -9.04 14.17 -9.41
CA LYS A 132 -7.86 14.46 -8.62
C LYS A 132 -7.87 13.65 -7.32
N GLY A 133 -6.94 12.69 -7.24
CA GLY A 133 -6.69 11.85 -6.07
C GLY A 133 -6.77 10.37 -6.43
N ASP A 134 -5.91 9.57 -5.82
CA ASP A 134 -5.93 8.12 -5.99
C ASP A 134 -7.03 7.47 -5.13
N GLU A 135 -7.67 6.44 -5.67
CA GLU A 135 -8.43 5.49 -4.89
C GLU A 135 -7.56 4.33 -4.40
N LEU A 136 -7.90 3.80 -3.23
CA LEU A 136 -7.38 2.55 -2.72
C LEU A 136 -8.33 1.40 -3.04
N LEU A 137 -7.84 0.39 -3.74
CA LEU A 137 -8.53 -0.86 -4.03
C LEU A 137 -7.98 -1.99 -3.16
N TYR A 138 -8.89 -2.77 -2.57
CA TYR A 138 -8.55 -3.99 -1.86
C TYR A 138 -9.64 -5.05 -2.00
N VAL A 139 -9.26 -6.29 -1.71
CA VAL A 139 -10.15 -7.45 -1.73
C VAL A 139 -10.34 -8.00 -0.32
N ALA A 140 -11.59 -8.29 0.02
CA ALA A 140 -12.00 -8.95 1.26
C ALA A 140 -12.98 -10.09 0.95
N GLY A 141 -12.49 -11.33 1.00
CA GLY A 141 -13.25 -12.51 0.58
C GLY A 141 -13.70 -12.39 -0.89
N SER A 142 -15.02 -12.35 -1.11
CA SER A 142 -15.64 -12.22 -2.44
C SER A 142 -15.96 -10.77 -2.83
N LYS A 143 -15.53 -9.77 -2.05
CA LYS A 143 -15.78 -8.35 -2.33
C LYS A 143 -14.53 -7.62 -2.83
N LEU A 144 -14.71 -6.81 -3.87
CA LEU A 144 -13.78 -5.78 -4.30
C LEU A 144 -14.30 -4.43 -3.76
N ILE A 145 -13.43 -3.67 -3.10
CA ILE A 145 -13.82 -2.44 -2.41
C ILE A 145 -12.88 -1.31 -2.81
N ALA A 146 -13.45 -0.17 -3.19
CA ALA A 146 -12.74 1.07 -3.46
C ALA A 146 -12.95 2.08 -2.33
N ILE A 147 -11.87 2.75 -1.95
CA ILE A 147 -11.85 3.78 -0.91
C ILE A 147 -11.24 5.05 -1.50
N ALA A 148 -11.90 6.18 -1.24
CA ALA A 148 -11.29 7.50 -1.34
C ALA A 148 -11.04 8.04 0.06
N GLY A 149 -10.17 9.03 0.17
CA GLY A 149 -9.87 9.61 1.47
C GLY A 149 -9.05 10.86 1.39
N ASN A 150 -8.41 11.14 2.50
CA ASN A 150 -7.34 12.11 2.64
C ASN A 150 -6.54 11.73 3.90
N ARG A 151 -5.73 12.64 4.41
CA ARG A 151 -4.92 12.40 5.62
C ARG A 151 -5.71 12.29 6.93
N SER A 152 -6.97 12.70 6.96
CA SER A 152 -7.80 12.73 8.17
C SER A 152 -8.88 11.65 8.21
N ALA A 153 -9.38 11.20 7.06
CA ALA A 153 -10.37 10.14 6.99
C ALA A 153 -10.36 9.42 5.63
N GLY A 154 -10.77 8.16 5.64
CA GLY A 154 -11.14 7.38 4.46
C GLY A 154 -12.63 7.09 4.45
N ARG A 155 -13.19 6.85 3.26
CA ARG A 155 -14.56 6.36 3.08
C ARG A 155 -14.64 5.37 1.92
N ILE A 156 -15.50 4.37 2.06
CA ILE A 156 -15.84 3.48 0.96
C ILE A 156 -16.55 4.30 -0.12
N LEU A 157 -16.06 4.26 -1.36
CA LEU A 157 -16.72 4.84 -2.51
C LEU A 157 -17.79 3.88 -3.05
N TRP A 158 -17.39 2.64 -3.26
CA TRP A 158 -18.27 1.59 -3.76
C TRP A 158 -17.72 0.20 -3.39
N GLU A 159 -18.61 -0.77 -3.48
CA GLU A 159 -18.30 -2.19 -3.32
C GLU A 159 -18.86 -2.96 -4.51
N TRP A 160 -18.12 -3.97 -4.96
CA TRP A 160 -18.60 -4.94 -5.94
C TRP A 160 -18.54 -6.35 -5.35
N GLN A 161 -19.67 -7.06 -5.44
CA GLN A 161 -19.82 -8.43 -4.95
C GLN A 161 -19.53 -9.41 -6.09
N GLY A 162 -18.44 -10.16 -5.97
CA GLY A 162 -18.09 -11.24 -6.88
C GLY A 162 -18.80 -12.55 -6.54
N PRO A 163 -18.77 -13.53 -7.46
CA PRO A 163 -19.46 -14.81 -7.30
C PRO A 163 -18.77 -15.77 -6.32
N ALA A 164 -17.47 -15.56 -6.07
CA ALA A 164 -16.64 -16.36 -5.16
C ALA A 164 -15.50 -15.50 -4.60
N ASN A 165 -14.64 -16.10 -3.75
CA ASN A 165 -13.45 -15.42 -3.24
C ASN A 165 -12.61 -14.86 -4.37
N LEU A 166 -12.24 -13.59 -4.26
CA LEU A 166 -11.50 -12.87 -5.28
C LEU A 166 -9.99 -12.93 -5.03
N SER A 167 -9.24 -12.86 -6.12
CA SER A 167 -7.79 -12.63 -6.13
C SER A 167 -7.48 -11.15 -6.33
N LEU A 168 -6.20 -10.80 -6.24
CA LEU A 168 -5.75 -9.42 -6.40
C LEU A 168 -6.07 -8.86 -7.78
N PRO A 169 -6.54 -7.60 -7.86
CA PRO A 169 -6.89 -6.99 -9.13
C PRO A 169 -5.67 -6.62 -9.97
N ALA A 170 -5.83 -6.66 -11.29
CA ALA A 170 -5.01 -5.92 -12.25
C ALA A 170 -5.80 -4.69 -12.72
N ILE A 171 -5.13 -3.54 -12.86
CA ILE A 171 -5.81 -2.27 -13.12
C ILE A 171 -5.13 -1.58 -14.30
N ALA A 172 -5.91 -1.17 -15.29
CA ALA A 172 -5.45 -0.44 -16.47
C ALA A 172 -6.64 0.26 -17.14
N ASP A 173 -6.37 1.34 -17.87
CA ASP A 173 -7.28 1.81 -18.91
C ASP A 173 -7.21 0.83 -20.10
N LEU A 174 -8.27 0.06 -20.30
CA LEU A 174 -8.34 -1.00 -21.31
C LEU A 174 -9.05 -0.57 -22.60
N ASN A 175 -9.81 0.52 -22.55
CA ASN A 175 -10.62 1.00 -23.67
C ASN A 175 -10.18 2.37 -24.21
N GLY A 176 -9.22 3.03 -23.55
CA GLY A 176 -8.66 4.32 -23.93
C GLY A 176 -9.54 5.52 -23.56
N ASP A 177 -10.48 5.37 -22.62
CA ASP A 177 -11.37 6.45 -22.19
C ASP A 177 -10.81 7.30 -21.04
N GLY A 178 -9.62 6.95 -20.53
CA GLY A 178 -8.97 7.62 -19.42
C GLY A 178 -9.47 7.18 -18.04
N LEU A 179 -10.42 6.24 -17.95
CA LEU A 179 -10.88 5.64 -16.70
C LEU A 179 -10.30 4.24 -16.55
N ALA A 180 -9.93 3.87 -15.33
CA ALA A 180 -9.36 2.55 -15.10
C ALA A 180 -10.45 1.46 -15.09
N GLN A 181 -10.17 0.34 -15.75
CA GLN A 181 -10.87 -0.91 -15.55
C GLN A 181 -10.07 -1.84 -14.64
N ILE A 182 -10.80 -2.64 -13.88
CA ILE A 182 -10.29 -3.49 -12.82
C ILE A 182 -10.60 -4.94 -13.16
N ILE A 183 -9.57 -5.72 -13.47
CA ILE A 183 -9.68 -7.14 -13.75
C ILE A 183 -9.48 -7.94 -12.46
N VAL A 184 -10.47 -8.74 -12.08
CA VAL A 184 -10.40 -9.64 -10.92
C VAL A 184 -10.69 -11.07 -11.33
N GLN A 185 -9.94 -12.00 -10.73
CA GLN A 185 -10.18 -13.45 -10.86
C GLN A 185 -10.92 -13.95 -9.62
N ALA A 186 -11.81 -14.92 -9.78
CA ALA A 186 -12.59 -15.52 -8.71
C ALA A 186 -12.31 -17.03 -8.58
N ALA A 187 -12.47 -17.55 -7.37
CA ALA A 187 -12.16 -18.95 -7.03
C ALA A 187 -13.07 -19.99 -7.72
N ASP A 188 -14.20 -19.56 -8.31
CA ASP A 188 -15.07 -20.40 -9.14
C ASP A 188 -14.57 -20.55 -10.60
N GLY A 189 -13.38 -20.01 -10.91
CA GLY A 189 -12.78 -20.08 -12.23
C GLY A 189 -13.22 -18.97 -13.19
N THR A 190 -13.93 -17.94 -12.68
CA THR A 190 -14.38 -16.81 -13.50
C THR A 190 -13.42 -15.61 -13.44
N VAL A 191 -13.45 -14.77 -14.49
CA VAL A 191 -12.70 -13.51 -14.59
C VAL A 191 -13.68 -12.40 -14.92
N HIS A 192 -13.58 -11.28 -14.20
CA HIS A 192 -14.50 -10.15 -14.32
C HIS A 192 -13.76 -8.86 -14.59
N CYS A 193 -14.38 -7.99 -15.38
CA CYS A 193 -13.96 -6.61 -15.58
C CYS A 193 -14.94 -5.69 -14.85
N VAL A 194 -14.44 -4.95 -13.87
CA VAL A 194 -15.21 -4.02 -13.04
C VAL A 194 -14.73 -2.60 -13.35
N GLY A 195 -15.66 -1.66 -13.47
CA GLY A 195 -15.34 -0.25 -13.71
C GLY A 195 -16.43 0.65 -13.17
N SER A 196 -16.16 1.95 -13.15
CA SER A 196 -17.12 2.97 -12.78
C SER A 196 -18.21 3.07 -13.86
N LYS A 197 -19.49 3.06 -13.47
CA LYS A 197 -20.56 3.48 -14.37
C LYS A 197 -20.51 5.00 -14.51
N GLN A 198 -20.57 5.47 -15.76
CA GLN A 198 -20.88 6.88 -16.06
C GLN A 198 -22.29 7.22 -15.58
#